data_AF-A0A7H9E916-F1
#
_entry.id   AF-A0A7H9E916-F1
#
_cell.length_a   1.000
_cell.length_b   1.000
_cell.length_c   1.000
_cell.angle_alpha   90.00
_cell.angle_beta   90.00
_cell.angle_gamma   90.00
#
_symmetry.space_group_name_H-M   'P 1'
#
loop_
_entity.id
_entity.type
_entity.pdbx_description
1 polymer ?
#
loop_
_entity_poly.entity_id
_entity_poly.type
_entity_poly.pdbx_seq_one_letter_code
_entity_poly.pdbx_strand_id
1 'polypeptide(L)'
;MKQEKQITSAGQLVDGKKYWLQSEFSLTRYESTFWEADKHTAWFTTYMPHARVIGWTRHGVTFTNRQELFDLLAEMRVKIYEK
;
A
#
# COMPACT_ATOMS: atom_id res chain seq x y z
N MET A 1 -3.16 23.76 6.87
CA MET A 1 -3.19 22.43 6.23
C MET A 1 -3.12 21.40 7.34
N LYS A 2 -4.08 20.47 7.47
CA LYS A 2 -3.93 19.35 8.41
C LYS A 2 -2.74 18.52 7.91
N GLN A 3 -1.73 18.30 8.75
CA GLN A 3 -0.70 17.29 8.47
C GLN A 3 -1.41 15.94 8.45
N GLU A 4 -1.53 15.34 7.26
CA GLU A 4 -2.03 13.97 7.16
C GLU A 4 -1.01 13.04 7.83
N LYS A 5 -1.53 12.10 8.62
CA LYS A 5 -0.69 11.19 9.39
C LYS A 5 -0.01 10.21 8.45
N GLN A 6 1.32 10.29 8.34
CA GLN A 6 2.11 9.31 7.62
C GLN A 6 2.10 7.97 8.37
N ILE A 7 1.89 6.89 7.64
CA ILE A 7 2.05 5.52 8.13
C ILE A 7 3.54 5.17 8.08
N THR A 8 4.10 4.77 9.21
CA THR A 8 5.54 4.50 9.38
C THR A 8 5.83 3.04 9.74
N SER A 9 4.79 2.21 9.92
CA SER A 9 4.94 0.78 10.18
C SER A 9 3.75 -0.01 9.62
N ALA A 10 4.00 -1.28 9.28
CA ALA A 10 2.97 -2.18 8.78
C ALA A 10 1.78 -2.31 9.75
N GLY A 11 2.03 -2.36 11.07
CA GLY A 11 1.00 -2.51 12.09
C GLY A 11 -0.06 -1.39 12.13
N GLN A 12 0.23 -0.24 11.52
CA GLN A 12 -0.71 0.88 11.42
C GLN A 12 -1.68 0.76 10.23
N LEU A 13 -1.45 -0.19 9.31
CA LEU A 13 -2.39 -0.48 8.25
C LEU A 13 -3.60 -1.25 8.80
N VAL A 14 -4.76 -0.63 8.65
CA VAL A 14 -6.08 -1.19 8.96
C VAL A 14 -6.70 -1.78 7.69
N ASP A 15 -7.21 -3.01 7.81
CA ASP A 15 -7.91 -3.75 6.77
C ASP A 15 -9.13 -2.97 6.25
N GLY A 16 -9.29 -2.90 4.92
CA GLY A 16 -10.37 -2.19 4.23
C GLY A 16 -10.31 -0.66 4.31
N LYS A 17 -9.32 -0.06 5.00
CA LYS A 17 -9.16 1.41 5.09
C LYS A 17 -8.48 1.98 3.84
N LYS A 18 -8.91 3.18 3.44
CA LYS A 18 -8.33 3.95 2.33
C LYS A 18 -7.14 4.79 2.80
N TYR A 19 -6.13 4.89 1.94
CA TYR A 19 -4.90 5.65 2.16
C TYR A 19 -4.52 6.42 0.90
N TRP A 20 -3.74 7.47 1.09
CA TRP A 20 -3.01 8.14 0.01
C TRP A 20 -1.63 7.55 -0.13
N LEU A 21 -1.27 7.14 -1.34
CA LEU A 21 0.09 6.71 -1.69
C LEU A 21 0.76 7.79 -2.53
N GLN A 22 1.98 8.15 -2.17
CA GLN A 22 2.77 9.17 -2.83
C GLN A 22 4.18 8.64 -3.08
N SER A 23 4.59 8.59 -4.34
CA SER A 23 5.98 8.28 -4.68
C SER A 23 6.89 9.46 -4.29
N GLU A 24 8.12 9.22 -3.86
CA GLU A 24 9.10 10.28 -3.67
C GLU A 24 9.48 10.97 -4.99
N PHE A 25 9.23 10.32 -6.14
CA PHE A 25 9.51 10.85 -7.47
C PHE A 25 8.34 11.67 -8.06
N SER A 26 7.18 11.71 -7.40
CA SER A 26 6.00 12.43 -7.88
C SER A 26 5.17 13.00 -6.74
N LEU A 27 4.74 14.27 -6.87
CA LEU A 27 3.80 14.87 -5.94
C LEU A 27 2.37 14.34 -6.12
N THR A 28 2.11 13.57 -7.18
CA THR A 28 0.80 12.96 -7.42
C THR A 28 0.52 11.89 -6.38
N ARG A 29 -0.64 12.00 -5.74
CA ARG A 29 -1.15 11.02 -4.80
C ARG A 29 -2.20 10.14 -5.45
N TYR A 30 -2.18 8.87 -5.07
CA TYR A 30 -3.11 7.87 -5.55
C TYR A 30 -3.87 7.29 -4.36
N GLU A 31 -5.18 7.13 -4.52
CA GLU A 31 -5.98 6.42 -3.53
C GLU A 31 -5.70 4.93 -3.65
N SER A 32 -5.46 4.28 -2.52
CA SER A 32 -5.44 2.82 -2.43
C SER A 32 -6.18 2.36 -1.18
N THR A 33 -6.83 1.21 -1.30
CA THR A 33 -7.30 0.45 -0.15
C THR A 33 -6.37 -0.73 0.07
N PHE A 34 -6.03 -1.02 1.32
CA PHE A 34 -5.32 -2.25 1.67
C PHE A 34 -6.29 -3.23 2.31
N TRP A 35 -6.18 -4.51 1.98
CA TRP A 35 -7.00 -5.51 2.64
C TRP A 35 -6.31 -6.83 2.89
N GLU A 36 -6.83 -7.55 3.86
CA GLU A 36 -6.46 -8.91 4.23
C GLU A 36 -7.24 -9.90 3.36
N ALA A 37 -6.55 -10.63 2.48
CA ALA A 37 -7.17 -11.55 1.51
C ALA A 37 -7.60 -12.89 2.13
N ASP A 38 -6.94 -13.32 3.21
CA ASP A 38 -7.36 -14.45 4.04
C ASP A 38 -7.03 -14.16 5.50
N LYS A 39 -7.78 -14.75 6.45
CA LYS A 39 -7.62 -14.55 7.91
C LYS A 39 -6.27 -14.98 8.48
N HIS A 40 -5.31 -15.36 7.63
CA HIS A 40 -4.10 -16.06 8.03
C HIS A 40 -2.81 -15.47 7.48
N THR A 41 -2.80 -14.80 6.32
CA THR A 41 -1.53 -14.44 5.68
C THR A 41 -1.60 -13.26 4.71
N ALA A 42 -2.52 -13.19 3.74
CA ALA A 42 -2.25 -12.35 2.58
C ALA A 42 -2.75 -10.89 2.68
N TRP A 43 -1.98 -9.91 2.18
CA TRP A 43 -2.37 -8.48 2.08
C TRP A 43 -2.35 -7.99 0.62
N PHE A 44 -3.22 -7.05 0.23
CA PHE A 44 -3.30 -6.53 -1.16
C PHE A 44 -3.52 -5.01 -1.27
N THR A 45 -3.12 -4.42 -2.40
CA THR A 45 -3.27 -2.98 -2.73
C THR A 45 -3.78 -2.75 -4.15
N THR A 46 -4.51 -1.65 -4.36
CA THR A 46 -5.00 -1.18 -5.67
C THR A 46 -4.06 -0.16 -6.35
N TYR A 47 -2.86 0.07 -5.81
CA TYR A 47 -1.91 1.05 -6.33
C TYR A 47 -1.26 0.58 -7.65
N MET A 48 -1.66 1.21 -8.75
CA MET A 48 -1.27 0.84 -10.12
C MET A 48 -0.14 1.62 -10.82
N PRO A 49 0.39 2.79 -10.37
CA PRO A 49 1.29 3.57 -11.23
C PRO A 49 2.66 2.93 -11.51
N HIS A 50 3.08 1.95 -10.72
CA HIS A 50 4.39 1.29 -10.85
C HIS A 50 4.33 -0.26 -10.85
N ALA A 51 3.15 -0.85 -11.02
CA ALA A 51 2.93 -2.31 -10.98
C ALA A 51 3.46 -3.07 -12.22
N ARG A 52 4.73 -2.87 -12.58
CA ARG A 52 5.47 -3.65 -13.59
C ARG A 52 6.22 -4.85 -13.01
N VAL A 53 6.12 -5.10 -11.70
CA VAL A 53 6.88 -6.17 -11.03
C VAL A 53 5.93 -6.99 -10.17
N ILE A 54 6.02 -8.32 -10.34
CA ILE A 54 5.40 -9.42 -9.58
C ILE A 54 3.93 -9.75 -9.92
N GLY A 55 3.75 -10.90 -10.60
CA GLY A 55 2.60 -11.80 -10.44
C GLY A 55 1.21 -11.18 -10.58
N TRP A 56 0.84 -10.80 -11.82
CA TRP A 56 -0.53 -10.39 -12.13
C TRP A 56 -1.54 -11.51 -11.89
N THR A 57 -2.50 -11.27 -10.99
CA THR A 57 -3.87 -11.75 -11.17
C THR A 57 -4.76 -10.54 -11.40
N ARG A 58 -5.90 -10.71 -12.08
CA ARG A 58 -6.84 -9.66 -12.53
C ARG A 58 -7.41 -8.76 -11.41
N HIS A 59 -6.93 -8.88 -10.16
CA HIS A 59 -7.52 -8.34 -8.92
C HIS A 59 -6.53 -7.59 -8.00
N GLY A 60 -5.24 -7.44 -8.36
CA GLY A 60 -4.25 -6.70 -7.55
C GLY A 60 -2.92 -7.44 -7.38
N VAL A 61 -2.04 -6.92 -6.51
CA VAL A 61 -0.81 -7.60 -6.07
C VAL A 61 -1.05 -8.21 -4.70
N THR A 62 -0.80 -9.51 -4.57
CA THR A 62 -0.96 -10.27 -3.32
C THR A 62 0.40 -10.45 -2.65
N PHE A 63 0.48 -10.13 -1.38
CA PHE A 63 1.68 -10.27 -0.54
C PHE A 63 1.44 -11.33 0.53
N THR A 64 2.47 -12.06 0.94
CA THR A 64 2.35 -13.15 1.91
C THR A 64 2.06 -12.64 3.33
N ASN A 65 2.36 -11.37 3.63
CA ASN A 65 1.96 -10.69 4.86
C ASN A 65 1.95 -9.16 4.73
N ARG A 66 1.43 -8.49 5.77
CA ARG A 66 1.33 -7.03 5.88
C ARG A 66 2.69 -6.32 5.86
N GLN A 67 3.72 -6.97 6.40
CA GLN A 67 5.07 -6.39 6.49
C GLN A 67 5.72 -6.36 5.11
N GLU A 68 5.63 -7.44 4.33
CA GLU A 68 6.15 -7.50 2.97
C GLU A 68 5.53 -6.44 2.04
N LEU A 69 4.21 -6.22 2.15
CA LEU A 69 3.55 -5.14 1.40
C LEU A 69 4.14 -3.77 1.78
N PHE A 70 4.34 -3.53 3.08
CA PHE A 70 4.88 -2.27 3.58
C PHE A 70 6.33 -2.06 3.15
N ASP A 71 7.15 -3.11 3.25
CA ASP A 71 8.56 -3.10 2.87
C ASP A 71 8.73 -2.89 1.36
N LEU A 72 7.93 -3.53 0.51
CA LEU A 72 7.98 -3.29 -0.93
C LEU A 72 7.60 -1.83 -1.26
N LEU A 73 6.55 -1.28 -0.65
CA LEU A 73 6.18 0.11 -0.86
C LEU A 73 7.31 1.06 -0.43
N ALA A 74 7.98 0.76 0.68
CA ALA A 74 9.15 1.53 1.13
C ALA A 74 10.34 1.39 0.16
N GLU A 75 10.62 0.19 -0.35
CA GLU A 75 11.67 -0.08 -1.34
C GLU A 75 11.41 0.71 -2.64
N MET A 76 10.15 0.76 -3.08
CA MET A 76 9.70 1.57 -4.22
C MET A 76 9.64 3.07 -3.94
N ARG A 77 10.10 3.51 -2.76
CA ARG A 77 10.08 4.91 -2.32
C ARG A 77 8.66 5.50 -2.34
N VAL A 78 7.67 4.71 -1.90
CA VAL A 78 6.28 5.14 -1.76
C VAL A 78 5.98 5.42 -0.29
N LYS A 79 5.53 6.64 -0.01
CA LYS A 79 5.00 7.05 1.28
C LYS A 79 3.49 6.82 1.34
N ILE A 80 3.01 6.39 2.50
CA ILE A 80 1.60 6.10 2.75
C ILE A 80 1.08 7.10 3.79
N TYR A 81 -0.06 7.71 3.53
CA TYR A 81 -0.71 8.66 4.42
C TYR A 81 -2.16 8.24 4.71
N GLU A 82 -2.61 8.46 5.94
CA GLU A 82 -4.03 8.37 6.26
C GLU A 82 -4.82 9.40 5.45
N LYS A 83 -5.95 8.96 4.88
CA LYS A 83 -6.91 9.81 4.18
C LYS A 83 -7.97 10.36 5.13
#